data_AF-A0A1A8QPK2-F1
#
_entry.id   AF-A0A1A8QPK2-F1
#
_cell.length_a   1.000
_cell.length_b   1.000
_cell.length_c   1.000
_cell.angle_alpha   90.00
_cell.angle_beta   90.00
_cell.angle_gamma   90.00
#
_symmetry.space_group_name_H-M   'P 1'
#
loop_
_entity.id
_entity.type
_entity.pdbx_description
1 polymer ?
#
loop_
_entity_poly.entity_id
_entity_poly.type
_entity_poly.pdbx_seq_one_letter_code
_entity_poly.pdbx_strand_id
1 'polypeptide(L)'
;AFVAGLDAGLVYNSFPKMADRWIPDDLLAFSPTIKNFFENPTTVQFDHRILGISSLAAITGLYLFSRRMVLPRRAKVAIGLLAAMAYTQVALGISTLLLYVPTPLAATHQSGSVALLTFAIWVLAELRKMPK
;
A
#
# COMPACT_ATOMS: atom_id res chain seq x y z
N ALA A 1 -5.48 -2.26 -8.07
CA ALA A 1 -6.35 -2.64 -9.20
C ALA A 1 -7.47 -1.63 -9.38
N PHE A 2 -8.41 -1.48 -8.42
CA PHE A 2 -9.54 -0.55 -8.55
C PHE A 2 -9.14 0.90 -8.84
N VAL A 3 -8.11 1.44 -8.19
CA VAL A 3 -7.65 2.82 -8.43
C VAL A 3 -7.28 3.08 -9.89
N ALA A 4 -6.61 2.12 -10.53
CA ALA A 4 -6.22 2.24 -11.94
C ALA A 4 -7.40 1.96 -12.89
N GLY A 5 -8.31 1.06 -12.51
CA GLY A 5 -9.47 0.72 -13.33
C GLY A 5 -10.57 1.79 -13.39
N LEU A 6 -10.64 2.67 -12.37
CA LEU A 6 -11.61 3.77 -12.28
C LEU A 6 -10.98 5.14 -12.59
N ASP A 7 -9.72 5.18 -13.00
CA ASP A 7 -8.93 6.42 -13.07
C ASP A 7 -8.95 7.24 -11.76
N ALA A 8 -9.18 6.57 -10.63
CA ALA A 8 -9.33 7.19 -9.32
C ALA A 8 -8.05 7.90 -8.85
N GLY A 9 -6.90 7.56 -9.44
CA GLY A 9 -5.63 8.25 -9.20
C GLY A 9 -5.63 9.73 -9.63
N LEU A 10 -6.59 10.15 -10.46
CA LEU A 10 -6.73 11.52 -10.97
C LEU A 10 -7.73 12.38 -10.19
N VAL A 11 -8.39 11.84 -9.16
CA VAL A 11 -9.46 12.55 -8.44
C VAL A 11 -8.87 13.58 -7.47
N TYR A 12 -8.07 13.14 -6.50
CA TYR A 12 -7.34 14.02 -5.60
C TYR A 12 -5.83 13.83 -5.74
N ASN A 13 -5.11 14.78 -6.31
CA ASN A 13 -3.66 14.70 -6.55
C ASN A 13 -2.83 15.45 -5.48
N SER A 14 -3.29 15.42 -4.24
CA SER A 14 -2.58 15.95 -3.06
C SER A 14 -2.39 14.85 -2.02
N PHE A 15 -1.40 15.02 -1.15
CA PHE A 15 -1.08 14.13 -0.04
C PHE A 15 -0.48 14.93 1.13
N PRO A 16 -0.76 14.62 2.40
CA PRO A 16 -1.57 13.48 2.89
C PRO A 16 -3.08 13.70 2.79
N LYS A 17 -3.53 14.95 2.72
CA LYS A 17 -4.93 15.31 2.54
C LYS A 17 -5.44 14.99 1.13
N MET A 18 -6.75 14.94 0.99
CA MET A 18 -7.47 14.89 -0.29
C MET A 18 -8.02 16.29 -0.53
N ALA A 19 -7.27 17.08 -1.32
CA ALA A 19 -7.38 18.53 -1.43
C ALA A 19 -7.21 19.21 -0.06
N ASP A 20 -8.21 19.95 0.39
CA ASP A 20 -8.26 20.65 1.67
C ASP A 20 -8.74 19.75 2.83
N ARG A 21 -9.22 18.54 2.54
CA ARG A 21 -9.91 17.65 3.48
C ARG A 21 -9.11 16.41 3.85
N TRP A 22 -9.30 15.92 5.08
CA TRP A 22 -8.78 14.61 5.50
C TRP A 22 -9.69 13.47 5.08
N ILE A 23 -11.00 13.70 5.13
CA ILE A 23 -12.05 12.78 4.75
C ILE A 23 -12.94 13.53 3.74
N PRO A 24 -13.04 13.08 2.48
CA PRO A 24 -13.95 13.66 1.51
C PRO A 24 -15.42 13.47 1.89
N ASP A 25 -16.29 14.39 1.50
CA ASP A 25 -17.73 14.32 1.83
C ASP A 25 -18.49 13.34 0.93
N ASP A 26 -17.93 13.03 -0.25
CA ASP A 26 -18.54 12.25 -1.31
C ASP A 26 -18.25 10.74 -1.22
N LEU A 27 -17.67 10.27 -0.09
CA LEU A 27 -17.32 8.85 0.10
C LEU A 27 -18.51 7.88 0.00
N LEU A 28 -19.72 8.32 0.34
CA LEU A 28 -20.93 7.49 0.30
C LEU A 28 -21.99 8.06 -0.68
N ALA A 29 -21.55 8.79 -1.70
CA ALA A 29 -22.45 9.46 -2.65
C ALA A 29 -23.31 8.49 -3.48
N PHE A 30 -22.88 7.24 -3.69
CA PHE A 30 -23.58 6.28 -4.55
C PHE A 30 -24.54 5.40 -3.74
N SER A 31 -25.65 5.00 -4.37
CA SER A 31 -26.62 4.04 -3.82
C SER A 31 -26.76 2.81 -4.72
N PRO A 32 -26.82 1.58 -4.16
CA PRO A 32 -26.67 1.25 -2.73
C PRO A 32 -25.25 1.51 -2.22
N THR A 33 -25.09 1.67 -0.90
CA THR A 33 -23.83 2.07 -0.23
C THR A 33 -22.62 1.22 -0.65
N ILE A 34 -22.84 -0.08 -0.89
CA ILE A 34 -21.80 -1.03 -1.32
C ILE A 34 -21.08 -0.59 -2.61
N LYS A 35 -21.77 0.13 -3.51
CA LYS A 35 -21.17 0.61 -4.76
C LYS A 35 -20.02 1.57 -4.52
N ASN A 36 -20.03 2.33 -3.43
CA ASN A 36 -18.97 3.30 -3.19
C ASN A 36 -17.60 2.63 -3.06
N PHE A 37 -17.53 1.48 -2.41
CA PHE A 37 -16.27 0.76 -2.19
C PHE A 37 -15.63 0.19 -3.48
N PHE A 38 -16.38 0.11 -4.58
CA PHE A 38 -15.93 -0.53 -5.82
C PHE A 38 -16.06 0.35 -7.07
N GLU A 39 -16.96 1.33 -7.06
CA GLU A 39 -17.34 2.14 -8.22
C GLU A 39 -17.15 3.65 -7.97
N ASN A 40 -17.13 4.12 -6.71
CA ASN A 40 -16.89 5.53 -6.41
C ASN A 40 -15.37 5.80 -6.39
N PRO A 41 -14.83 6.57 -7.35
CA PRO A 41 -13.40 6.81 -7.46
C PRO A 41 -12.82 7.46 -6.20
N THR A 42 -13.55 8.39 -5.56
CA THR A 42 -13.11 9.05 -4.34
C THR A 42 -12.93 8.04 -3.20
N THR A 43 -13.90 7.17 -3.01
CA THR A 43 -13.87 6.14 -1.95
C THR A 43 -12.78 5.13 -2.20
N VAL A 44 -12.66 4.63 -3.44
CA VAL A 44 -11.59 3.70 -3.83
C VAL A 44 -10.21 4.32 -3.62
N GLN A 45 -10.04 5.61 -3.95
CA GLN A 45 -8.78 6.32 -3.72
C GLN A 45 -8.50 6.49 -2.22
N PHE A 46 -9.50 6.88 -1.42
CA PHE A 46 -9.40 7.02 0.03
C PHE A 46 -9.02 5.70 0.71
N ASP A 47 -9.75 4.62 0.42
CA ASP A 47 -9.50 3.28 0.95
C ASP A 47 -8.09 2.81 0.62
N HIS A 48 -7.64 3.04 -0.63
CA HIS A 48 -6.29 2.70 -1.03
C HIS A 48 -5.22 3.44 -0.22
N ARG A 49 -5.41 4.74 0.06
CA ARG A 49 -4.49 5.53 0.90
C ARG A 49 -4.42 4.96 2.33
N ILE A 50 -5.57 4.67 2.94
CA ILE A 50 -5.66 4.12 4.30
C ILE A 50 -5.03 2.72 4.37
N LEU A 51 -5.30 1.85 3.39
CA LEU A 51 -4.69 0.52 3.32
C LEU A 51 -3.17 0.60 3.10
N GLY A 52 -2.69 1.54 2.30
CA GLY A 52 -1.25 1.76 2.08
C GLY A 52 -0.54 2.21 3.36
N ILE A 53 -1.08 3.20 4.06
CA ILE A 53 -0.52 3.72 5.32
C ILE A 53 -0.55 2.64 6.41
N SER A 54 -1.67 1.94 6.57
CA SER A 54 -1.80 0.88 7.59
C SER A 54 -0.88 -0.31 7.30
N SER A 55 -0.72 -0.70 6.04
CA SER A 55 0.24 -1.74 5.62
C SER A 55 1.69 -1.32 5.92
N LEU A 56 2.08 -0.09 5.60
CA LEU A 56 3.42 0.42 5.90
C LEU A 56 3.68 0.44 7.41
N ALA A 57 2.69 0.87 8.21
CA ALA A 57 2.78 0.88 9.66
C ALA A 57 2.93 -0.54 10.22
N ALA A 58 2.13 -1.50 9.74
CA ALA A 58 2.21 -2.90 10.16
C ALA A 58 3.55 -3.55 9.80
N ILE A 59 4.05 -3.33 8.57
CA ILE A 59 5.35 -3.85 8.11
C ILE A 59 6.50 -3.21 8.90
N THR A 60 6.40 -1.92 9.19
CA THR A 60 7.40 -1.22 10.03
C THR A 60 7.39 -1.77 11.45
N GLY A 61 6.20 -1.99 12.04
CA GLY A 61 6.04 -2.64 13.33
C GLY A 61 6.65 -4.03 13.36
N LEU A 62 6.38 -4.86 12.34
CA LEU A 62 7.00 -6.16 12.16
C LEU A 62 8.53 -6.09 12.09
N TYR A 63 9.06 -5.16 11.29
CA TYR A 63 10.51 -4.96 11.18
C TYR A 63 11.13 -4.60 12.53
N LEU A 64 10.57 -3.61 13.24
CA LEU A 64 11.07 -3.18 14.54
C LEU A 64 10.94 -4.29 15.60
N PHE A 65 9.83 -5.01 15.62
CA PHE A 65 9.63 -6.14 16.52
C PHE A 65 10.65 -7.26 16.26
N SER A 66 10.92 -7.58 14.99
CA SER A 66 11.90 -8.60 14.60
C SER A 66 13.32 -8.32 15.11
N ARG A 67 13.68 -7.05 15.34
CA ARG A 67 14.98 -6.65 15.90
C ARG A 67 15.18 -7.12 17.34
N ARG A 68 14.09 -7.37 18.06
CA ARG A 68 14.09 -7.86 19.45
C ARG A 68 14.06 -9.39 19.53
N MET A 69 13.89 -10.08 18.40
CA MET A 69 13.71 -11.52 18.34
C MET A 69 14.98 -12.24 17.85
N VAL A 70 15.23 -13.44 18.37
CA VAL A 70 16.27 -14.34 17.86
C VAL A 70 15.72 -15.05 16.62
N LEU A 71 16.02 -14.49 15.45
CA LEU A 71 15.58 -15.03 14.16
C LEU A 71 16.77 -15.50 13.32
N PRO A 72 16.59 -16.56 12.49
CA PRO A 72 17.58 -16.94 11.48
C PRO A 72 17.94 -15.77 10.56
N ARG A 73 19.19 -15.73 10.07
CA ARG A 73 19.68 -14.66 9.19
C ARG A 73 18.78 -14.45 7.96
N ARG A 74 18.28 -15.54 7.36
CA ARG A 74 17.38 -15.49 6.20
C ARG A 74 16.06 -14.77 6.51
N ALA A 75 15.44 -15.06 7.65
CA ALA A 75 14.23 -14.37 8.10
C ALA A 75 14.47 -12.87 8.32
N LYS A 76 15.59 -12.49 8.95
CA LYS A 76 15.96 -11.08 9.15
C LYS A 76 16.16 -10.34 7.82
N VAL A 77 16.79 -10.98 6.84
CA VAL A 77 16.97 -10.43 5.49
C VAL A 77 15.61 -10.27 4.79
N ALA A 78 14.76 -11.30 4.81
CA ALA A 78 13.44 -11.23 4.20
C ALA A 78 12.58 -10.11 4.78
N ILE A 79 12.57 -9.95 6.12
CA ILE A 79 11.82 -8.88 6.80
C ILE A 79 12.41 -7.50 6.45
N GLY A 80 13.73 -7.38 6.36
CA GLY A 80 14.40 -6.15 5.93
C GLY A 80 14.06 -5.74 4.50
N LEU A 81 14.05 -6.70 3.56
CA LEU A 81 13.67 -6.46 2.17
C LEU A 81 12.18 -6.12 2.02
N LEU A 82 11.31 -6.80 2.78
CA LEU A 82 9.89 -6.47 2.85
C LEU A 82 9.68 -5.01 3.30
N ALA A 83 10.36 -4.60 4.37
CA ALA A 83 10.29 -3.23 4.86
C ALA A 83 10.80 -2.23 3.83
N ALA A 84 11.99 -2.45 3.26
CA ALA A 84 12.55 -1.57 2.23
C ALA A 84 11.61 -1.43 1.02
N MET A 85 11.07 -2.53 0.53
CA MET A 85 10.13 -2.51 -0.60
C MET A 85 8.82 -1.80 -0.26
N ALA A 86 8.33 -1.91 0.99
CA ALA A 86 7.12 -1.19 1.43
C ALA A 86 7.30 0.33 1.39
N TYR A 87 8.44 0.84 1.87
CA TYR A 87 8.77 2.27 1.75
C TYR A 87 8.91 2.70 0.29
N THR A 88 9.58 1.90 -0.55
CA THR A 88 9.66 2.16 -1.99
C THR A 88 8.29 2.21 -2.65
N GLN A 89 7.38 1.30 -2.30
CA GLN A 89 6.01 1.30 -2.82
C GLN A 89 5.24 2.55 -2.42
N VAL A 90 5.30 2.96 -1.15
CA VAL A 90 4.63 4.20 -0.71
C VAL A 90 5.21 5.43 -1.43
N ALA A 91 6.54 5.51 -1.58
CA ALA A 91 7.17 6.59 -2.34
C ALA A 91 6.72 6.62 -3.81
N LEU A 92 6.68 5.46 -4.48
CA LEU A 92 6.19 5.34 -5.85
C LEU A 92 4.70 5.69 -5.96
N GLY A 93 3.87 5.25 -5.01
CA GLY A 93 2.44 5.53 -4.98
C GLY A 93 2.15 7.03 -4.81
N ILE A 94 2.82 7.67 -3.85
CA ILE A 94 2.73 9.13 -3.65
C ILE A 94 3.25 9.88 -4.87
N SER A 95 4.36 9.45 -5.47
CA SER A 95 4.90 10.09 -6.69
C SER A 95 3.93 9.97 -7.86
N THR A 96 3.34 8.78 -8.06
CA THR A 96 2.32 8.53 -9.10
C THR A 96 1.13 9.46 -8.88
N LEU A 97 0.68 9.63 -7.64
CA LEU A 97 -0.42 10.50 -7.26
C LEU A 97 -0.12 11.98 -7.54
N LEU A 98 1.01 12.50 -7.05
CA LEU A 98 1.37 13.92 -7.16
C LEU A 98 1.70 14.34 -8.60
N LEU A 99 2.15 13.41 -9.43
CA LEU A 99 2.52 13.66 -10.82
C LEU A 99 1.40 13.30 -11.82
N TYR A 100 0.16 13.17 -11.35
CA TYR A 100 -1.01 12.90 -12.20
C TYR A 100 -0.93 11.60 -13.01
N VAL A 101 -0.54 10.52 -12.32
CA VAL A 101 -0.52 9.14 -12.83
C VAL A 101 0.30 8.95 -14.11
N PRO A 102 1.60 9.32 -14.16
CA PRO A 102 2.42 9.01 -15.33
C PRO A 102 2.50 7.50 -15.52
N THR A 103 2.17 7.00 -16.72
CA THR A 103 2.09 5.56 -17.01
C THR A 103 3.34 4.78 -16.58
N PRO A 104 4.58 5.25 -16.80
CA PRO A 104 5.76 4.54 -16.34
C PRO A 104 5.79 4.38 -14.81
N LEU A 105 5.50 5.45 -14.04
CA LEU A 105 5.47 5.39 -12.58
C LEU A 105 4.36 4.50 -12.06
N ALA A 106 3.15 4.61 -12.64
CA ALA A 106 2.02 3.76 -12.29
C ALA A 106 2.33 2.27 -12.54
N ALA A 107 2.96 1.95 -13.68
CA ALA A 107 3.38 0.60 -14.02
C ALA A 107 4.50 0.08 -13.10
N THR A 108 5.48 0.92 -12.76
CA THR A 108 6.52 0.58 -11.78
C THR A 108 5.93 0.34 -10.39
N HIS A 109 4.95 1.14 -9.98
CA HIS A 109 4.23 0.92 -8.72
C HIS A 109 3.50 -0.43 -8.74
N GLN A 110 2.72 -0.74 -9.78
CA GLN A 110 2.02 -2.01 -9.92
C GLN A 110 2.95 -3.23 -9.96
N SER A 111 4.02 -3.18 -10.75
CA SER A 111 5.01 -4.27 -10.78
C SER A 111 5.73 -4.44 -9.43
N GLY A 112 6.05 -3.34 -8.76
CA GLY A 112 6.65 -3.37 -7.43
C GLY A 112 5.72 -3.93 -6.35
N SER A 113 4.39 -3.90 -6.53
CA SER A 113 3.47 -4.57 -5.59
C SER A 113 3.61 -6.10 -5.64
N VAL A 114 3.97 -6.65 -6.81
CA VAL A 114 4.30 -8.08 -6.94
C VAL A 114 5.57 -8.42 -6.15
N ALA A 115 6.62 -7.59 -6.26
CA ALA A 115 7.84 -7.77 -5.48
C ALA A 115 7.56 -7.68 -3.96
N LEU A 116 6.74 -6.72 -3.53
CA LEU A 116 6.31 -6.61 -2.13
C LEU A 116 5.61 -7.88 -1.65
N LEU A 117 4.67 -8.42 -2.43
CA LEU A 117 3.97 -9.66 -2.12
C LEU A 117 4.94 -10.85 -2.05
N THR A 118 5.90 -10.94 -2.98
CA THR A 118 6.94 -11.98 -2.97
C THR A 118 7.76 -11.93 -1.68
N PHE A 119 8.19 -10.74 -1.24
CA PHE A 119 8.90 -10.61 0.03
C PHE A 119 8.03 -11.00 1.23
N ALA A 120 6.74 -10.66 1.23
CA ALA A 120 5.82 -11.05 2.29
C ALA A 120 5.65 -12.58 2.39
N ILE A 121 5.51 -13.26 1.24
CA ILE A 121 5.44 -14.73 1.18
C ILE A 121 6.76 -15.34 1.66
N TRP A 122 7.90 -14.76 1.28
CA TRP A 122 9.20 -15.23 1.75
C TRP A 122 9.33 -15.12 3.28
N VAL A 123 8.95 -13.99 3.87
CA VAL A 123 8.91 -13.83 5.33
C VAL A 123 8.05 -14.92 5.97
N LEU A 124 6.84 -15.15 5.46
CA LEU A 124 5.95 -16.19 5.97
C LEU A 124 6.59 -17.59 5.89
N ALA A 125 7.26 -17.90 4.78
CA ALA A 125 7.91 -19.19 4.59
C ALA A 125 9.09 -19.41 5.54
N GLU A 126 9.89 -18.38 5.84
CA GLU A 126 10.99 -18.48 6.81
C GLU A 126 10.47 -18.62 8.25
N LEU A 127 9.41 -17.88 8.61
CA LEU A 127 8.82 -17.95 9.95
C LEU A 127 8.13 -19.31 10.21
N ARG A 128 7.50 -19.92 9.20
CA ARG A 128 6.88 -21.26 9.34
C ARG A 128 7.88 -22.40 9.56
N LYS A 129 9.14 -22.22 9.16
CA LYS A 129 10.21 -23.22 9.35
C LYS A 129 10.80 -23.17 10.75
N MET A 130 10.46 -22.16 11.55
CA MET A 130 10.97 -22.07 12.92
C MET A 130 10.25 -23.07 13.82
N PRO A 131 10.98 -23.83 14.66
CA PRO A 131 10.36 -24.66 15.68
C PRO A 131 9.53 -23.78 16.63
N LYS A 132 8.40 -24.32 17.08
CA LYS A 132 7.49 -23.66 18.02
C LYS A 132 8.13 -23.48 19.40
#